data_AF-A0A2N0VB80-F1
#
_entry.id   AF-A0A2N0VB80-F1
#
_cell.length_a   1.000
_cell.length_b   1.000
_cell.length_c   1.000
_cell.angle_alpha   90.00
_cell.angle_beta   90.00
_cell.angle_gamma   90.00
#
_symmetry.space_group_name_H-M   'P 1'
#
loop_
_entity.id
_entity.type
_entity.pdbx_description
1 polymer ?
#
loop_
_entity_poly.entity_id
_entity_poly.type
_entity_poly.pdbx_seq_one_letter_code
_entity_poly.pdbx_strand_id
1 'polypeptide(L)' 'MITIDAINTTEEQEILSIAQKHGQNAGQLIAAIVRGYLENRHDAQQAEAVLAGIESGESALLDWDDVKAGLYDLKD' A
#
# COMPACT_ATOMS: atom_id res chain seq x y z
N MET A 1 -7.57 -22.39 3.95
CA MET A 1 -6.68 -22.59 2.79
C MET A 1 -7.33 -21.85 1.62
N ILE A 2 -6.69 -20.81 1.11
CA ILE A 2 -7.18 -20.09 -0.07
C ILE A 2 -6.54 -20.78 -1.27
N THR A 3 -7.35 -21.37 -2.14
CA THR A 3 -6.90 -21.89 -3.43
C THR A 3 -7.01 -20.75 -4.43
N ILE A 4 -5.89 -20.32 -4.98
CA ILE A 4 -5.85 -19.38 -6.08
C ILE A 4 -5.69 -20.25 -7.32
N ASP A 5 -6.76 -20.40 -8.10
CA ASP A 5 -6.68 -21.03 -9.41
C ASP A 5 -5.86 -20.08 -10.30
N ALA A 6 -4.57 -20.35 -10.42
CA ALA A 6 -3.69 -19.54 -11.24
C ALA A 6 -4.07 -19.72 -12.72
N ILE A 7 -4.18 -18.55 -13.34
CA ILE A 7 -4.23 -18.22 -14.76
C ILE A 7 -3.31 -19.14 -15.59
N ASN A 8 -3.69 -19.41 -16.84
CA ASN A 8 -2.95 -20.09 -17.91
C ASN A 8 -1.48 -20.47 -17.58
N THR A 9 -1.13 -21.73 -17.87
CA THR A 9 0.18 -22.39 -17.66
C THR A 9 1.45 -21.54 -17.82
N THR A 10 1.45 -20.48 -18.64
CA THR A 10 2.57 -19.55 -18.81
C THR A 10 2.83 -18.66 -17.57
N GLU A 11 1.82 -18.04 -16.97
CA GLU A 11 2.03 -17.15 -15.81
C GLU A 11 2.48 -17.93 -14.57
N GLU A 12 1.98 -19.16 -14.41
CA GLU A 12 2.42 -20.07 -13.35
C GLU A 12 3.93 -20.37 -13.46
N GLN A 13 4.43 -20.61 -14.68
CA GLN A 13 5.87 -20.85 -14.89
C GLN A 13 6.72 -19.61 -14.58
N GLU A 14 6.24 -18.41 -14.90
CA GLU A 14 6.94 -17.17 -14.55
C GLU A 14 6.99 -16.96 -13.04
N ILE A 15 5.88 -17.18 -12.34
CA ILE A 15 5.82 -17.09 -10.87
C ILE A 15 6.80 -18.08 -10.23
N LEU A 16 6.83 -19.34 -10.70
CA LEU A 16 7.77 -20.34 -10.20
C LEU A 16 9.23 -19.96 -10.45
N SER A 17 9.53 -19.44 -11.64
CA SER A 17 10.87 -18.99 -12.02
C SER A 17 11.35 -17.81 -11.16
N ILE A 18 10.49 -16.82 -10.92
CA ILE A 18 10.79 -15.68 -10.07
C ILE A 18 10.96 -16.15 -8.62
N ALA A 19 10.05 -16.98 -8.11
CA ALA A 19 10.14 -17.50 -6.76
C ALA A 19 11.48 -18.21 -6.52
N GLN A 20 11.91 -19.07 -7.46
CA GLN A 20 13.22 -19.73 -7.39
C GLN A 20 14.40 -18.75 -7.40
N LYS A 21 14.39 -17.73 -8.26
CA LYS A 21 15.44 -16.69 -8.29
C LYS A 21 15.60 -15.96 -6.96
N HIS A 22 14.50 -15.80 -6.23
CA HIS A 22 14.47 -15.10 -4.94
C HIS A 22 14.57 -16.04 -3.72
N GLY A 23 14.77 -17.35 -3.93
CA GLY A 23 14.84 -18.34 -2.84
C GLY A 23 13.53 -18.50 -2.07
N GLN A 24 12.40 -18.22 -2.73
CA GLN A 24 11.05 -18.29 -2.18
C GLN A 24 10.26 -19.41 -2.86
N ASN A 25 9.18 -19.88 -2.23
CA ASN A 25 8.17 -20.68 -2.92
C ASN A 25 7.09 -19.79 -3.54
N ALA A 26 6.33 -20.33 -4.51
CA ALA A 26 5.29 -19.58 -5.21
C ALA A 26 4.26 -18.95 -4.25
N GLY A 27 3.87 -19.65 -3.17
CA GLY A 27 2.95 -19.11 -2.17
C GLY A 27 3.50 -17.90 -1.43
N GLN A 28 4.79 -17.90 -1.09
CA GLN A 28 5.47 -16.77 -0.46
C GLN A 28 5.55 -15.56 -1.39
N LEU A 29 5.86 -15.79 -2.67
CA LEU A 29 5.90 -14.73 -3.68
C LEU A 29 4.51 -14.13 -3.90
N ILE A 30 3.48 -14.96 -4.07
CA ILE A 30 2.09 -14.50 -4.24
C ILE A 30 1.63 -13.71 -3.01
N ALA A 31 1.93 -14.20 -1.79
CA ALA A 31 1.58 -13.48 -0.57
C ALA A 31 2.27 -12.11 -0.49
N ALA A 32 3.52 -12.00 -0.94
CA ALA A 32 4.24 -10.73 -1.00
C ALA A 32 3.62 -9.77 -2.04
N ILE A 33 3.25 -10.27 -3.22
CA ILE A 33 2.57 -9.48 -4.27
C ILE A 33 1.22 -8.97 -3.77
N VAL A 34 0.40 -9.84 -3.17
CA VAL A 34 -0.91 -9.47 -2.63
C VAL A 34 -0.77 -8.42 -1.53
N ARG A 35 0.22 -8.57 -0.64
CA ARG A 35 0.50 -7.57 0.39
C ARG A 35 0.84 -6.21 -0.23
N GLY A 36 1.79 -6.17 -1.17
CA GLY A 36 2.17 -4.92 -1.83
C GLY A 36 1.01 -4.27 -2.59
N TYR A 37 0.12 -5.06 -3.20
CA TYR A 37 -1.10 -4.54 -3.81
C TYR A 37 -2.04 -3.90 -2.78
N LEU A 38 -2.24 -4.53 -1.62
CA LEU A 38 -3.09 -3.99 -0.55
C LEU A 38 -2.50 -2.71 0.05
N GLU A 39 -1.19 -2.65 0.25
CA GLU A 39 -0.47 -1.45 0.70
C GLU A 39 -0.66 -0.31 -0.31
N ASN A 40 -0.39 -0.54 -1.60
CA ASN A 40 -0.58 0.46 -2.65
C ASN A 40 -2.03 0.95 -2.75
N ARG A 41 -3.01 0.04 -2.59
CA ARG A 41 -4.43 0.40 -2.60
C ARG A 41 -4.76 1.30 -1.41
N HIS A 42 -4.26 0.98 -0.24
CA HIS A 42 -4.48 1.77 0.97
C HIS A 42 -3.87 3.17 0.83
N ASP A 43 -2.64 3.27 0.32
CA ASP A 43 -1.97 4.55 0.08
C ASP A 43 -2.72 5.40 -0.94
N ALA A 44 -3.24 4.78 -2.01
CA ALA A 44 -4.07 5.47 -3.00
C ALA A 44 -5.36 6.01 -2.37
N GLN A 45 -6.03 5.22 -1.51
CA GLN A 45 -7.24 5.68 -0.82
C GLN A 45 -6.97 6.85 0.14
N GLN A 46 -5.83 6.84 0.84
CA GLN A 46 -5.45 7.96 1.70
C GLN A 46 -5.17 9.22 0.87
N ALA A 47 -4.45 9.08 -0.25
CA ALA A 47 -4.20 10.20 -1.15
C ALA A 47 -5.51 10.77 -1.73
N GLU A 48 -6.43 9.91 -2.15
CA GLU A 48 -7.76 10.32 -2.64
C GLU A 48 -8.56 11.07 -1.55
N ALA A 49 -8.52 10.59 -0.30
CA ALA A 49 -9.20 11.26 0.81
C ALA A 49 -8.63 12.66 1.09
N VAL A 50 -7.30 12.81 1.05
CA VAL A 50 -6.63 14.12 1.19
C VAL A 50 -7.01 15.04 0.02
N LEU A 51 -6.98 14.54 -1.21
CA LEU A 51 -7.37 15.32 -2.40
C LEU A 51 -8.83 15.77 -2.31
N ALA A 52 -9.75 14.89 -1.92
CA ALA A 52 -11.16 15.22 -1.77
C ALA A 52 -11.38 16.34 -0.73
N GLY A 53 -10.62 16.35 0.37
CA GLY A 53 -10.66 17.43 1.37
C GLY A 53 -10.10 18.77 0.86
N ILE A 54 -9.10 18.73 -0.02
CA ILE A 54 -8.60 19.94 -0.69
C ILE A 54 -9.65 20.48 -1.68
N GLU A 55 -10.23 19.58 -2.49
CA GLU A 55 -11.24 19.93 -3.51
C GLU A 55 -12.56 20.41 -2.91
N SER A 56 -12.96 19.90 -1.74
CA SER A 56 -14.16 20.35 -1.02
C SER A 56 -14.05 21.78 -0.50
N GLY A 57 -12.84 22.37 -0.50
CA GLY A 57 -12.57 23.67 0.10
C GLY A 57 -12.47 23.62 1.63
N GLU A 58 -12.52 22.43 2.26
CA GLU A 58 -12.20 22.20 3.67
C GLU A 58 -10.68 22.25 3.94
N SER A 59 -9.93 22.99 3.13
CA SER A 59 -8.56 23.33 3.46
C SER A 59 -8.59 24.37 4.57
N ALA A 60 -8.50 23.91 5.82
CA ALA A 60 -8.15 24.78 6.92
C ALA A 60 -6.74 25.34 6.62
N LEU A 61 -6.64 26.65 6.40
CA LEU A 61 -5.34 27.32 6.44
C LEU A 61 -4.78 27.08 7.84
N LEU A 62 -3.81 26.18 7.94
CA LEU A 62 -3.13 25.90 9.19
C LEU A 62 -2.24 27.09 9.52
N ASP A 63 -2.41 27.65 10.72
CA ASP A 63 -1.44 28.59 11.25
C ASP A 63 -0.15 27.82 11.57
N TRP A 64 0.97 28.33 11.06
CA TRP A 64 2.27 27.71 11.27
C TRP A 64 2.68 27.67 12.75
N ASP A 65 2.17 28.59 13.57
CA ASP A 65 2.44 28.57 15.00
C ASP A 65 1.63 27.47 15.73
N ASP A 66 0.41 27.17 15.28
CA ASP A 66 -0.40 26.05 15.79
C ASP A 66 0.21 24.68 15.42
N VAL A 67 0.75 24.56 14.19
CA VAL A 67 1.46 23.35 13.74
C VAL A 67 2.70 23.08 14.60
N LYS A 68 3.47 24.12 14.95
CA LYS A 68 4.63 23.97 15.85
C LYS A 68 4.22 23.50 17.23
N ALA A 69 3.17 24.10 17.81
CA ALA A 69 2.70 23.74 19.14
C ALA A 69 2.33 22.25 19.22
N GLY A 70 1.56 21.74 18.26
CA GLY A 70 1.17 20.32 18.21
C GLY A 70 2.35 19.35 18.03
N LEU A 71 3.44 19.77 17.36
CA LEU A 71 4.65 18.95 17.22
C LEU A 71 5.47 18.86 18.52
N TYR A 72 5.34 19.82 19.44
CA TYR A 72 5.94 19.74 20.77
C TYR A 72 5.15 18.83 21.70
N ASP A 73 3.82 18.75 21.55
CA ASP A 73 2.95 17.88 22.34
C ASP A 73 3.13 16.38 22.03
N LEU A 74 3.71 16.02 20.88
CA LEU A 74 4.01 14.64 20.50
C LEU A 74 5.33 14.10 21.08
N LYS A 75 6.04 14.89 21.91
CA LYS A 75 7.34 14.51 22.50
C LYS A 75 7.27 13.98 23.93
N ASP A 76 6.08 13.85 24.50
CA ASP A 76 5.80 13.14 25.75
C ASP A 76 4.98 11.85 25.49
#